data_AF-X1DUL7-F1
#
_entry.id   AF-X1DUL7-F1
#
_cell.length_a   1.000
_cell.length_b   1.000
_cell.length_c   1.000
_cell.angle_alpha   90.00
_cell.angle_beta   90.00
_cell.angle_gamma   90.00
#
_symmetry.space_group_name_H-M   'P 1'
#
loop_
_entity.id
_entity.type
_entity.pdbx_description
1 polymer ?
#
loop_
_entity_poly.entity_id
_entity_poly.type
_entity_poly.pdbx_seq_one_letter_code
_entity_poly.pdbx_strand_id
1 'polypeptide(L)' 'MKDFKGKVAVITGAASGIGRALAEKCAHEGMKVVISDIDEKGLRRTERRLKREG' A
#
# COMPACT_ATOMS: atom_id res chain seq x y z
N MET A 1 -15.20 -1.96 -16.03
CA MET A 1 -14.21 -1.61 -14.99
C MET A 1 -13.10 -2.66 -15.02
N LYS A 2 -11.82 -2.30 -14.87
CA LYS A 2 -10.72 -3.29 -14.87
C LYS A 2 -10.71 -4.04 -13.53
N ASP A 3 -10.62 -5.36 -13.56
CA ASP A 3 -10.38 -6.17 -12.35
C ASP A 3 -8.90 -6.04 -11.93
N PHE A 4 -8.69 -5.73 -10.66
CA PHE A 4 -7.37 -5.57 -10.04
C PHE A 4 -7.04 -6.69 -9.05
N LYS A 5 -7.99 -7.56 -8.71
CA LYS A 5 -7.79 -8.63 -7.75
C LYS A 5 -6.61 -9.52 -8.15
N GLY A 6 -5.71 -9.79 -7.20
CA GLY A 6 -4.53 -10.63 -7.39
C GLY A 6 -3.38 -9.98 -8.17
N LYS A 7 -3.55 -8.78 -8.73
CA LYS A 7 -2.46 -8.03 -9.38
C LYS A 7 -1.52 -7.44 -8.34
N VAL A 8 -0.33 -7.01 -8.78
CA VAL A 8 0.69 -6.40 -7.91
C VAL A 8 0.74 -4.89 -8.13
N ALA A 9 0.74 -4.13 -7.05
CA ALA A 9 1.02 -2.69 -7.03
C ALA A 9 2.34 -2.43 -6.28
N VAL A 10 3.26 -1.69 -6.91
CA VAL A 10 4.52 -1.24 -6.30
C VAL A 10 4.44 0.26 -6.09
N ILE A 11 4.56 0.72 -4.85
CA ILE A 11 4.31 2.11 -4.46
C ILE A 11 5.51 2.66 -3.69
N THR A 12 6.20 3.62 -4.30
CA THR A 12 7.25 4.43 -3.68
C THR A 12 6.65 5.64 -2.99
N GLY A 13 7.27 6.15 -1.92
CA GLY A 13 6.73 7.28 -1.18
C GLY A 13 5.53 6.88 -0.29
N ALA A 14 5.46 5.60 0.09
CA ALA A 14 4.32 5.02 0.79
C ALA A 14 4.30 5.28 2.30
N ALA A 15 5.31 5.95 2.86
CA ALA A 15 5.37 6.23 4.28
C ALA A 15 4.31 7.24 4.72
N SER A 16 3.71 8.05 3.84
CA SER A 16 2.68 9.04 4.18
C SER A 16 1.85 9.52 2.97
N GLY A 17 0.94 10.47 3.20
CA GLY A 17 0.24 11.19 2.15
C GLY A 17 -0.47 10.31 1.12
N ILE A 18 -0.36 10.70 -0.15
CA ILE A 18 -0.99 10.02 -1.29
C ILE A 18 -0.43 8.60 -1.47
N GLY A 19 0.88 8.39 -1.29
CA GLY A 19 1.47 7.06 -1.44
C GLY A 19 0.88 6.06 -0.44
N ARG A 20 0.67 6.48 0.81
CA ARG A 20 -0.04 5.65 1.80
C ARG A 20 -1.49 5.38 1.40
N ALA A 21 -2.23 6.42 1.05
CA ALA A 21 -3.65 6.29 0.67
C ALA A 21 -3.83 5.38 -0.56
N LEU A 22 -2.90 5.44 -1.51
CA LEU A 22 -2.90 4.57 -2.69
C LEU A 22 -2.60 3.11 -2.30
N ALA A 23 -1.66 2.89 -1.38
CA ALA A 23 -1.36 1.55 -0.88
C ALA A 23 -2.56 0.91 -0.18
N GLU A 24 -3.23 1.68 0.69
CA GLU A 24 -4.46 1.26 1.39
C GLU A 24 -5.57 0.96 0.35
N LYS A 25 -5.78 1.84 -0.63
CA LYS A 25 -6.77 1.62 -1.70
C LYS A 25 -6.47 0.38 -2.54
N CYS A 26 -5.21 0.16 -2.97
CA CYS A 26 -4.82 -1.00 -3.76
C CYS A 26 -5.03 -2.31 -2.98
N ALA A 27 -4.69 -2.34 -1.70
CA ALA A 27 -4.95 -3.50 -0.85
C ALA A 27 -6.46 -3.79 -0.76
N HIS A 28 -7.28 -2.75 -0.58
CA HIS A 28 -8.73 -2.86 -0.53
C HIS A 28 -9.38 -3.40 -1.82
N GLU A 29 -8.74 -3.17 -2.98
CA GLU A 29 -9.14 -3.73 -4.28
C GLU A 29 -8.62 -5.17 -4.49
N GLY A 30 -8.04 -5.80 -3.46
CA GLY A 30 -7.56 -7.19 -3.48
C GLY A 30 -6.22 -7.36 -4.21
N MET A 31 -5.44 -6.30 -4.36
CA MET A 31 -4.09 -6.36 -4.93
C MET A 31 -3.07 -6.82 -3.89
N LYS A 32 -1.97 -7.42 -4.37
CA LYS A 32 -0.73 -7.59 -3.59
C LYS A 32 0.04 -6.28 -3.62
N VAL A 33 0.36 -5.71 -2.46
CA VAL A 33 0.99 -4.38 -2.38
C VAL A 33 2.42 -4.50 -1.89
N VAL A 34 3.34 -3.86 -2.61
CA VAL A 34 4.74 -3.65 -2.23
C VAL A 34 4.94 -2.15 -1.99
N ILE A 35 5.48 -1.79 -0.83
CA ILE A 35 5.68 -0.40 -0.43
C ILE A 35 7.16 -0.10 -0.19
N SER A 36 7.62 1.08 -0.58
CA SER A 36 8.95 1.59 -0.26
C SER A 36 8.93 3.08 0.08
N ASP A 37 9.83 3.49 0.96
CA ASP A 37 10.05 4.88 1.35
C ASP A 37 11.41 5.02 2.06
N ILE A 38 11.93 6.25 2.14
CA ILE A 38 13.12 6.58 2.93
C ILE A 38 12.78 6.71 4.43
N ASP A 39 11.54 7.09 4.79
CA ASP A 39 11.08 7.10 6.18
C ASP A 39 10.67 5.69 6.62
N GLU A 40 11.62 4.94 7.16
CA GLU A 40 11.40 3.58 7.66
C GLU A 40 10.31 3.51 8.75
N LYS A 41 10.25 4.50 9.65
CA LYS A 41 9.25 4.51 10.74
C LYS A 41 7.85 4.75 10.18
N GLY A 42 7.72 5.66 9.23
CA GLY A 42 6.48 5.89 8.49
C GLY A 42 6.07 4.67 7.68
N LEU A 43 7.01 4.03 6.99
CA LEU A 43 6.76 2.82 6.22
C LEU A 43 6.25 1.67 7.11
N ARG A 44 6.86 1.45 8.28
CA ARG A 44 6.38 0.45 9.27
C ARG A 44 4.99 0.77 9.84
N ARG A 45 4.57 2.04 9.86
CA ARG A 45 3.19 2.40 10.23
C ARG A 45 2.22 2.04 9.10
N THR A 46 2.57 2.38 7.84
CA THR A 46 1.78 1.99 6.67
C THR A 46 1.65 0.47 6.57
N GLU A 47 2.76 -0.28 6.68
CA GLU A 47 2.77 -1.75 6.64
C GLU A 47 1.79 -2.37 7.64
N ARG A 48 1.78 -1.86 8.88
CA ARG A 48 0.87 -2.32 9.94
C ARG A 48 -0.61 -2.05 9.64
N ARG A 49 -0.92 -0.98 8.91
CA ARG A 49 -2.30 -0.70 8.46
C ARG A 49 -2.71 -1.67 7.37
N LEU A 50 -1.86 -1.87 6.36
CA LEU A 50 -2.13 -2.81 5.26
C LEU A 50 -2.36 -4.24 5.76
N LYS A 51 -1.60 -4.70 6.77
CA LYS A 51 -1.77 -6.03 7.39
C LYS A 51 -3.07 -6.19 8.20
N ARG A 52 -3.75 -5.10 8.57
CA ARG A 52 -5.03 -5.14 9.29
C ARG A 52 -6.22 -5.10 8.35
N GLU A 53 -6.05 -4.52 7.16
CA GLU A 53 -7.12 -4.26 6.20
C GLU A 53 -7.17 -5.27 5.04
N GLY A 54 -6.12 -6.08 4.85
CA GLY A 54 -6.08 -7.20 3.88
C GLY A 54 -6.14 -8.56 4.56
#